data_AF-A0AB73U4M2-F1
#
_entry.id   AF-A0AB73U4M2-F1
#
_cell.length_a   1.000
_cell.length_b   1.000
_cell.length_c   1.000
_cell.angle_alpha   90.00
_cell.angle_beta   90.00
_cell.angle_gamma   90.00
#
_symmetry.space_group_name_H-M   'P 1'
#
loop_
_entity.id
_entity.type
_entity.pdbx_description
1 polymer ?
#
loop_
_entity_poly.entity_id
_entity_poly.type
_entity_poly.pdbx_seq_one_letter_code
_entity_poly.pdbx_strand_id
1 'polypeptide(L)'
;MTATPKCKDCRAEGIEAVRPTPHPGPRCTTHHRAFKARSRKRAHDRMVQNTYGITEAEYEAILFAQGGVCAICGRAKGISKRLAVDHDHKLGSGREAVRGLLCTTCNHVVIGRYGPEALQRAIDYLKAPPGRAVLAALDATHGAPQSHPTDVETSMITRGADQ
;
A
#
# COMPACT_ATOMS: atom_id res chain seq x y z
N MET A 1 29.86 33.91 -26.82
CA MET A 1 28.79 33.00 -26.35
C MET A 1 29.39 31.61 -26.26
N THR A 2 29.56 31.06 -25.05
CA THR A 2 30.15 29.73 -24.85
C THR A 2 29.19 28.67 -25.38
N ALA A 3 29.67 27.81 -26.30
CA ALA A 3 28.88 26.71 -26.83
C ALA A 3 28.39 25.83 -25.68
N THR A 4 27.08 25.58 -25.60
CA THR A 4 26.53 24.68 -24.59
C THR A 4 27.19 23.30 -24.76
N PRO A 5 27.83 22.75 -23.72
CA PRO A 5 28.52 21.47 -23.85
C PRO A 5 27.51 20.39 -24.23
N LYS A 6 27.78 19.70 -25.36
CA LYS A 6 26.95 18.58 -25.80
C LYS A 6 27.09 17.41 -24.83
N CYS A 7 25.96 16.85 -24.41
CA CYS A 7 25.92 15.63 -23.60
C CYS A 7 26.79 14.53 -24.22
N LYS A 8 27.65 13.91 -23.41
CA LYS A 8 28.57 12.85 -23.87
C LYS A 8 27.84 11.61 -24.40
N ASP A 9 26.70 11.27 -23.80
CA ASP A 9 25.91 10.10 -24.18
C ASP A 9 25.11 10.38 -25.47
N CYS A 10 24.59 11.60 -25.65
CA CYS A 10 23.99 12.02 -26.93
C CYS A 10 25.00 11.95 -28.08
N ARG A 11 26.25 12.36 -27.84
CA ARG A 11 27.34 12.25 -28.82
C ARG A 11 27.64 10.80 -29.17
N ALA A 12 27.69 9.92 -28.19
CA ALA A 12 27.93 8.49 -28.39
C ALA A 12 26.79 7.79 -29.15
N GLU A 13 25.55 8.24 -28.96
CA GLU A 13 24.35 7.69 -29.62
C GLU A 13 24.07 8.33 -31.00
N GLY A 14 24.91 9.25 -31.48
CA GLY A 14 24.69 9.96 -32.75
C GLY A 14 23.50 10.91 -32.74
N ILE A 15 23.02 11.34 -31.57
CA ILE A 15 21.90 12.26 -31.44
C ILE A 15 22.38 13.68 -31.76
N GLU A 16 21.91 14.22 -32.89
CA GLU A 16 22.31 15.54 -33.39
C GLU A 16 21.72 16.70 -32.57
N ALA A 17 20.55 16.48 -31.96
CA ALA A 17 19.86 17.47 -31.13
C ALA A 17 20.72 17.93 -29.93
N VAL A 18 20.91 19.24 -29.80
CA VAL A 18 21.64 19.83 -28.68
C VAL A 18 20.75 19.80 -27.44
N ARG A 19 20.97 18.81 -26.58
CA ARG A 19 20.32 18.75 -25.26
C ARG A 19 21.22 19.44 -24.22
N PRO A 20 20.72 20.47 -23.50
CA PRO A 20 21.51 21.16 -22.50
C PRO A 20 21.87 20.23 -21.34
N THR A 21 22.96 20.55 -20.64
CA THR A 21 23.44 19.88 -19.43
C THR A 21 23.16 20.76 -18.21
N PRO A 22 21.93 20.74 -17.65
CA PRO A 22 21.51 21.69 -16.60
C PRO A 22 22.10 21.41 -15.20
N HIS A 23 22.81 20.30 -15.01
CA HIS A 23 23.51 19.97 -13.78
C HIS A 23 25.02 20.02 -14.03
N PRO A 24 25.88 20.36 -13.03
CA PRO A 24 27.33 20.28 -13.18
C PRO A 24 27.73 18.83 -13.48
N GLY A 25 27.88 18.49 -14.75
CA GLY A 25 28.10 17.13 -15.21
C GLY A 25 27.95 16.96 -16.73
N PRO A 26 28.52 15.89 -17.31
CA PRO A 26 28.65 15.74 -18.77
C PRO A 26 27.39 15.23 -19.49
N ARG A 27 26.22 15.28 -18.84
CA ARG A 27 24.98 14.61 -19.30
C ARG A 27 23.79 15.54 -19.33
N CYS A 28 22.94 15.38 -20.35
CA CYS A 28 21.62 15.99 -20.38
C CYS A 28 20.69 15.35 -19.34
N THR A 29 19.56 15.98 -19.03
CA THR A 29 18.58 15.50 -18.05
C THR A 29 18.12 14.06 -18.33
N THR A 30 17.85 13.73 -19.59
CA THR A 30 17.38 12.39 -20.00
C THR A 30 18.42 11.31 -19.69
N HIS A 31 19.65 11.50 -20.16
CA HIS A 31 20.73 10.55 -19.91
C HIS A 31 21.16 10.50 -18.45
N HIS A 32 21.10 11.63 -17.74
CA HIS A 32 21.35 11.66 -16.30
C HIS A 32 20.30 10.84 -15.54
N ARG A 33 19.00 11.00 -15.84
CA ARG A 33 17.92 10.19 -15.25
C ARG A 33 18.12 8.70 -15.52
N ALA A 34 18.43 8.33 -16.76
CA ALA A 34 18.70 6.94 -17.12
C ALA A 34 19.94 6.37 -16.39
N PHE A 35 21.01 7.15 -16.30
CA PHE A 35 22.22 6.79 -15.54
C PHE A 35 21.89 6.57 -14.06
N LYS A 36 21.14 7.48 -13.43
CA LYS A 36 20.72 7.33 -12.03
C LYS A 36 19.82 6.12 -11.82
N ALA A 37 18.90 5.84 -12.75
CA ALA A 37 18.06 4.64 -12.69
C ALA A 37 18.89 3.35 -12.73
N ARG A 38 19.83 3.23 -13.69
CA ARG A 38 20.75 2.08 -13.78
C ARG A 38 21.63 1.93 -12.53
N SER A 39 22.15 3.04 -12.01
CA SER A 39 22.98 3.05 -10.80
C SER A 39 22.19 2.60 -9.56
N ARG A 40 20.95 3.10 -9.38
CA ARG A 40 20.07 2.67 -8.29
C ARG A 40 19.73 1.18 -8.39
N LYS A 41 19.43 0.69 -9.60
CA LYS A 41 19.18 -0.73 -9.85
C LYS A 41 20.37 -1.59 -9.43
N ARG A 42 21.57 -1.30 -9.96
CA ARG A 42 22.81 -2.03 -9.59
C ARG A 42 23.10 -2.01 -8.09
N ALA A 43 22.87 -0.87 -7.43
CA ALA A 43 23.05 -0.75 -5.99
C ALA A 43 22.05 -1.63 -5.21
N HIS A 44 20.79 -1.65 -5.64
CA HIS A 44 19.76 -2.51 -5.08
C HIS A 44 20.12 -3.99 -5.27
N ASP A 45 20.48 -4.41 -6.48
CA ASP A 45 20.74 -5.83 -6.78
C ASP A 45 21.95 -6.33 -5.99
N ARG A 46 23.00 -5.50 -5.85
CA ARG A 46 24.14 -5.82 -4.98
C ARG A 46 23.76 -5.91 -3.52
N MET A 47 22.92 -5.00 -3.02
CA MET A 47 22.43 -5.07 -1.65
C MET A 47 21.63 -6.35 -1.42
N VAL A 48 20.71 -6.67 -2.33
CA VAL A 48 19.88 -7.89 -2.25
C VAL A 48 20.74 -9.15 -2.28
N GLN A 49 21.73 -9.21 -3.16
CA GLN A 49 22.64 -10.33 -3.23
C GLN A 49 23.48 -10.47 -1.96
N ASN A 50 24.02 -9.36 -1.44
CA ASN A 50 24.87 -9.38 -0.24
C ASN A 50 24.10 -9.69 1.04
N THR A 51 22.86 -9.21 1.15
CA THR A 51 22.03 -9.39 2.35
C THR A 51 21.26 -10.70 2.31
N TYR A 52 20.68 -11.05 1.16
CA TYR A 52 19.74 -12.16 1.02
C TYR A 52 20.28 -13.37 0.27
N GLY A 53 21.47 -13.27 -0.33
CA GLY A 53 22.04 -14.36 -1.11
C GLY A 53 21.28 -14.71 -2.38
N ILE A 54 20.36 -13.85 -2.84
CA ILE A 54 19.60 -14.05 -4.09
C ILE A 54 20.13 -13.15 -5.20
N THR A 55 20.23 -13.73 -6.39
CA THR A 55 20.64 -13.03 -7.61
C THR A 55 19.50 -12.16 -8.17
N GLU A 56 19.84 -11.27 -9.09
CA GLU A 56 18.83 -10.51 -9.86
C GLU A 56 17.82 -11.43 -10.53
N ALA A 57 18.28 -12.51 -11.17
CA ALA A 57 17.41 -13.45 -11.87
C ALA A 57 16.44 -14.16 -10.91
N GLU A 58 16.89 -14.50 -9.71
CA GLU A 58 16.03 -15.12 -8.68
C GLU A 58 15.02 -14.12 -8.12
N TYR A 59 15.42 -12.86 -7.90
CA TYR A 59 14.48 -11.80 -7.52
C TYR A 59 13.37 -11.64 -8.57
N GLU A 60 13.73 -11.54 -9.86
CA GLU A 60 12.76 -11.40 -10.94
C GLU A 60 11.88 -12.66 -11.09
N ALA A 61 12.43 -13.86 -10.83
CA ALA A 61 11.65 -15.11 -10.81
C ALA A 61 10.62 -15.14 -9.67
N ILE A 62 10.98 -14.69 -8.46
CA ILE A 62 10.04 -14.55 -7.35
C ILE A 62 8.95 -13.51 -7.70
N LEU A 63 9.35 -12.37 -8.26
CA LEU A 63 8.41 -11.34 -8.69
C LEU A 63 7.41 -11.87 -9.73
N PHE A 64 7.90 -12.63 -10.71
CA PHE A 64 7.08 -13.25 -11.73
C PHE A 64 6.12 -14.28 -11.14
N ALA A 65 6.59 -15.15 -10.24
CA ALA A 65 5.76 -16.14 -9.54
C ALA A 65 4.64 -15.47 -8.71
N GLN A 66 4.87 -14.27 -8.20
CA GLN A 66 3.86 -13.45 -7.52
C GLN A 66 2.91 -12.69 -8.46
N GLY A 67 3.02 -12.87 -9.79
CA GLY A 67 2.23 -12.14 -10.77
C GLY A 67 2.68 -10.67 -10.97
N GLY A 68 3.93 -10.35 -10.66
CA GLY A 68 4.48 -9.01 -10.82
C GLY A 68 4.02 -8.00 -9.76
N VAL A 69 3.47 -8.47 -8.64
CA VAL A 69 2.91 -7.62 -7.58
C VAL A 69 3.35 -8.05 -6.17
N CYS A 70 3.13 -7.16 -5.20
CA CYS A 70 3.27 -7.46 -3.78
C CYS A 70 2.39 -8.66 -3.39
N ALA A 71 2.99 -9.70 -2.78
CA ALA A 71 2.30 -10.94 -2.43
C ALA A 71 1.13 -10.75 -1.45
N ILE A 72 1.17 -9.69 -0.61
CA ILE A 72 0.11 -9.46 0.39
C ILE A 72 -1.04 -8.61 -0.18
N CYS A 73 -0.74 -7.44 -0.75
CA CYS A 73 -1.80 -6.52 -1.15
C CYS A 73 -2.23 -6.64 -2.61
N GLY A 74 -1.49 -7.35 -3.45
CA GLY A 74 -1.78 -7.54 -4.88
C GLY A 74 -1.75 -6.27 -5.74
N ARG A 75 -1.43 -5.10 -5.16
CA ARG A 75 -1.57 -3.78 -5.83
C ARG A 75 -0.24 -3.19 -6.30
N ALA A 76 0.80 -3.30 -5.49
CA ALA A 76 2.08 -2.65 -5.77
C ALA A 76 2.90 -3.46 -6.79
N LYS A 77 3.25 -2.84 -7.92
CA LYS A 77 3.93 -3.49 -9.07
C LYS A 77 5.46 -3.38 -9.10
N GLY A 78 6.08 -2.73 -8.11
CA GLY A 78 7.54 -2.52 -8.13
C GLY A 78 8.05 -1.43 -9.10
N ILE A 79 7.18 -0.75 -9.85
CA ILE A 79 7.56 0.19 -10.93
C ILE A 79 8.21 1.47 -10.41
N SER A 80 7.55 2.18 -9.49
CA SER A 80 8.07 3.43 -8.91
C SER A 80 9.11 3.17 -7.82
N LYS A 81 8.90 2.11 -7.05
CA LYS A 81 9.80 1.62 -6.01
C LYS A 81 9.78 0.10 -6.03
N ARG A 82 10.97 -0.51 -6.11
CA ARG A 82 11.12 -1.98 -6.06
C ARG A 82 10.51 -2.53 -4.78
N LEU A 83 9.99 -3.74 -4.86
CA LEU A 83 9.45 -4.46 -3.70
C LEU A 83 10.61 -4.92 -2.80
N ALA A 84 10.42 -4.83 -1.49
CA ALA A 84 11.38 -5.30 -0.50
C ALA A 84 11.33 -6.83 -0.41
N VAL A 85 12.48 -7.44 -0.14
CA VAL A 85 12.57 -8.87 0.16
C VAL A 85 12.14 -9.07 1.63
N ASP A 86 11.04 -9.79 1.83
CA ASP A 86 10.63 -10.27 3.16
C ASP A 86 11.36 -11.59 3.47
N HIS A 87 11.76 -11.76 4.72
CA HIS A 87 12.52 -12.92 5.17
C HIS A 87 12.18 -13.33 6.60
N ASP A 88 12.32 -14.61 6.91
CA ASP A 88 12.14 -15.14 8.25
C ASP A 88 13.33 -14.81 9.16
N HIS A 89 13.08 -13.93 10.12
CA HIS A 89 14.09 -13.50 11.09
C HIS A 89 14.63 -14.67 11.95
N LYS A 90 13.93 -15.79 12.05
CA LYS A 90 14.42 -17.00 12.75
C LYS A 90 15.51 -17.74 11.98
N LEU A 91 15.48 -17.64 10.65
CA LEU A 91 16.43 -18.29 9.74
C LEU A 91 17.58 -17.34 9.34
N GLY A 92 17.58 -16.11 9.86
CA GLY A 92 18.53 -15.07 9.48
C GLY A 92 18.16 -14.42 8.15
N SER A 93 19.16 -13.86 7.45
CA SER A 93 18.94 -13.20 6.17
C SER A 93 19.34 -14.07 4.97
N GLY A 94 19.68 -15.34 5.14
CA GLY A 94 20.08 -16.22 4.04
C GLY A 94 18.96 -16.45 3.01
N ARG A 95 19.32 -17.12 1.92
CA ARG A 95 18.41 -17.45 0.81
C ARG A 95 17.23 -18.29 1.28
N GLU A 96 17.46 -19.19 2.23
CA GLU A 96 16.49 -20.06 2.88
C GLU A 96 15.45 -19.31 3.71
N ALA A 97 15.77 -18.09 4.16
CA ALA A 97 14.86 -17.27 4.93
C ALA A 97 13.88 -16.49 4.05
N VAL A 98 14.14 -16.35 2.75
CA VAL A 98 13.35 -15.51 1.84
C VAL A 98 11.93 -16.05 1.73
N ARG A 99 10.94 -15.20 2.05
CA ARG A 99 9.51 -15.53 1.95
C ARG A 99 8.86 -14.98 0.68
N GLY A 100 9.26 -13.80 0.24
CA GLY A 100 8.70 -13.17 -0.95
C GLY A 100 9.02 -11.69 -1.07
N LEU A 101 8.34 -11.01 -1.99
CA LEU A 101 8.53 -9.60 -2.30
C LEU A 101 7.28 -8.77 -1.93
N LEU A 102 7.48 -7.74 -1.12
CA LEU A 102 6.41 -6.92 -0.55
C LEU A 102 6.61 -5.42 -0.78
N CYS A 103 5.52 -4.66 -0.82
CA CYS A 103 5.63 -3.20 -0.80
C CYS A 103 6.06 -2.72 0.61
N THR A 104 6.59 -1.49 0.69
CA THR A 104 7.06 -0.93 1.98
C THR A 104 5.98 -0.95 3.06
N THR A 105 4.72 -0.64 2.72
CA THR A 105 3.62 -0.66 3.68
C THR A 105 3.35 -2.08 4.18
N CYS A 106 3.21 -3.07 3.29
CA CYS A 106 2.98 -4.45 3.72
C CYS A 106 4.15 -4.99 4.54
N ASN A 107 5.37 -4.76 4.09
CA ASN A 107 6.58 -5.24 4.75
C ASN A 107 6.73 -4.64 6.17
N HIS A 108 6.62 -3.32 6.32
CA HIS A 108 6.90 -2.67 7.61
C HIS A 108 5.68 -2.57 8.52
N VAL A 109 4.48 -2.39 7.97
CA VAL A 109 3.28 -2.07 8.76
C VAL A 109 2.43 -3.31 8.99
N VAL A 110 2.28 -4.18 8.00
CA VAL A 110 1.42 -5.36 8.14
C VAL A 110 2.18 -6.46 8.87
N ILE A 111 3.23 -7.00 8.26
CA ILE A 111 3.95 -8.15 8.82
C ILE A 111 5.12 -7.75 9.73
N GLY A 112 5.73 -6.59 9.51
CA GLY A 112 6.80 -6.08 10.36
C GLY A 112 6.34 -5.62 11.75
N ARG A 113 5.04 -5.38 11.92
CA ARG A 113 4.45 -4.93 13.20
C ARG A 113 3.57 -5.98 13.87
N TYR A 114 2.91 -6.84 13.10
CA TYR A 114 1.94 -7.81 13.61
C TYR A 114 2.34 -9.23 13.22
N GLY A 115 2.47 -10.10 14.23
CA GLY A 115 2.64 -11.53 14.02
C GLY A 115 1.34 -12.22 13.59
N PRO A 116 1.42 -13.51 13.20
CA PRO A 116 0.29 -14.28 12.69
C PRO A 116 -0.95 -14.25 13.60
N GLU A 117 -0.76 -14.34 14.92
CA GLU A 117 -1.85 -14.38 15.90
C GLU A 117 -2.59 -13.04 15.98
N ALA A 118 -1.85 -11.93 15.85
CA ALA A 118 -2.44 -10.59 15.82
C ALA A 118 -3.21 -10.34 14.52
N LEU A 119 -2.67 -10.82 13.39
CA LEU A 119 -3.36 -10.76 12.10
C LEU A 119 -4.63 -11.63 12.10
N GLN A 120 -4.59 -12.81 12.74
CA GLN A 120 -5.78 -13.63 12.91
C GLN A 120 -6.86 -12.92 13.74
N ARG A 121 -6.48 -12.32 14.88
CA ARG A 121 -7.43 -11.51 15.67
C ARG A 121 -8.01 -10.34 14.88
N ALA A 122 -7.23 -9.73 13.98
CA ALA A 122 -7.74 -8.66 13.11
C ALA A 122 -8.79 -9.19 12.12
N ILE A 123 -8.59 -10.38 11.55
CA ILE A 123 -9.61 -11.05 10.72
C ILE A 123 -10.88 -11.30 11.53
N ASP A 124 -10.75 -11.84 12.75
CA ASP A 124 -11.88 -12.15 13.61
C ASP A 124 -12.65 -10.89 14.02
N TYR A 125 -11.94 -9.82 14.37
CA TYR A 125 -12.52 -8.50 14.69
C TYR A 125 -13.34 -7.93 13.53
N LEU A 126 -12.86 -8.06 12.29
CA LEU A 126 -13.58 -7.56 11.11
C LEU A 126 -14.84 -8.38 10.80
N LYS A 127 -14.79 -9.69 11.05
CA LYS A 127 -15.94 -10.59 10.83
C LYS A 127 -17.01 -10.43 11.92
N ALA A 128 -16.59 -10.29 13.17
CA ALA A 128 -17.46 -10.18 14.34
C ALA A 128 -17.08 -8.95 15.18
N PRO A 129 -17.35 -7.72 14.68
CA PRO A 129 -16.95 -6.51 15.38
C PRO A 129 -17.76 -6.37 16.68
N PRO A 130 -17.10 -6.34 17.86
CA PRO A 130 -17.77 -6.37 19.15
C PRO A 130 -18.70 -5.16 19.35
N GLY A 131 -18.35 -4.00 18.78
CA GLY A 131 -19.18 -2.80 18.84
C GLY A 131 -20.57 -3.00 18.22
N ARG A 132 -20.70 -3.79 17.13
CA ARG A 132 -22.01 -4.07 16.53
C ARG A 132 -22.89 -4.91 17.46
N ALA A 133 -22.30 -5.92 18.09
CA ALA A 133 -23.03 -6.79 19.01
C ALA A 133 -23.53 -6.01 20.24
N VAL A 134 -22.67 -5.16 20.82
CA VAL A 134 -23.03 -4.35 21.99
C VAL A 134 -24.12 -3.35 21.65
N LEU A 135 -23.96 -2.58 20.57
CA LEU A 135 -24.95 -1.56 20.19
C LEU A 135 -26.31 -2.19 19.86
N ALA A 136 -26.34 -3.30 19.13
CA ALA A 136 -27.58 -4.02 18.84
C ALA A 136 -28.28 -4.53 20.11
N ALA A 137 -27.51 -5.01 21.10
CA ALA A 137 -28.07 -5.42 22.39
C ALA A 137 -28.67 -4.24 23.17
N LEU A 138 -27.99 -3.08 23.16
CA LEU A 138 -28.48 -1.86 23.81
C LEU A 138 -29.76 -1.34 23.14
N ASP A 139 -29.79 -1.30 21.80
CA ASP A 139 -30.97 -0.90 21.03
C ASP A 139 -32.16 -1.82 21.33
N ALA A 140 -31.93 -3.13 21.45
CA ALA A 140 -32.96 -4.10 21.81
C ALA A 140 -33.50 -3.89 23.24
N THR A 141 -32.66 -3.43 24.19
CA THR A 141 -33.10 -3.10 25.56
C THR A 141 -33.86 -1.76 25.66
N HIS A 142 -33.67 -0.85 24.71
CA HIS A 142 -34.32 0.47 24.70
C HIS A 142 -35.51 0.58 23.71
N GLY A 143 -35.82 -0.50 22.97
CA GLY A 143 -36.75 -0.52 21.84
C GLY A 143 -38.21 -0.92 22.10
N ALA A 144 -38.73 -0.79 23.32
CA ALA A 144 -40.19 -0.75 23.49
C ALA A 144 -40.67 0.69 23.31
N PRO A 145 -41.43 1.04 22.25
CA PRO A 145 -42.02 2.37 22.16
C PRO A 145 -42.96 2.56 23.34
N GLN A 146 -42.70 3.56 24.18
CA GLN A 146 -43.70 3.99 25.15
C GLN A 146 -44.87 4.56 24.35
N SER A 147 -45.95 3.79 24.27
CA SER A 147 -47.23 4.28 23.76
C SER A 147 -47.65 5.46 24.63
N HIS A 148 -47.46 6.68 24.15
CA HIS A 148 -48.19 7.82 24.68
C HIS A 148 -49.67 7.58 24.37
N PRO A 149 -50.57 7.57 25.36
CA PRO A 149 -51.99 7.49 25.07
C PRO A 149 -52.43 8.82 24.48
N THR A 150 -52.47 8.92 23.15
CA THR A 150 -53.40 9.85 22.51
C THR A 150 -54.75 9.17 22.56
N ASP A 151 -55.68 9.74 23.31
CA ASP A 151 -57.13 9.85 23.00
C ASP A 151 -57.93 9.97 24.30
N VAL A 152 -58.12 11.20 24.79
CA VAL A 152 -59.29 11.53 25.61
C VAL A 152 -60.34 12.11 24.67
N GLU A 153 -61.16 11.19 24.16
CA GLU A 153 -62.62 11.28 24.05
C GLU A 153 -63.23 12.61 23.56
N THR A 154 -63.49 12.67 22.26
CA THR A 154 -64.61 13.46 21.73
C THR A 154 -65.90 12.67 21.94
N SER A 155 -66.77 13.07 22.87
CA SER A 155 -68.21 12.76 22.79
C SER A 155 -69.08 13.63 23.71
N MET A 156 -69.87 14.50 23.06
CA MET A 156 -71.27 14.80 23.34
C MET A 156 -71.70 15.37 24.71
N ILE A 157 -72.04 16.66 24.73
CA ILE A 157 -73.27 17.13 25.40
C ILE A 157 -74.06 18.00 24.41
N THR A 158 -75.22 17.48 24.05
CA THR A 158 -76.29 18.13 23.28
C THR A 158 -77.18 19.02 24.17
N ARG A 159 -77.75 20.08 23.56
CA ARG A 159 -79.11 20.68 23.73
C ARG A 159 -79.22 22.12 24.28
N GLY A 160 -80.13 22.87 23.64
CA GLY A 160 -80.80 24.10 24.10
C GLY A 160 -80.60 25.26 23.12
N ALA A 161 -81.38 25.42 22.04
CA ALA A 161 -82.72 26.03 22.00
C ALA A 161 -82.78 27.38 22.76
N ASP A 162 -82.78 28.51 22.06
CA ASP A 162 -83.93 29.44 22.01
C ASP A 162 -83.62 30.75 21.26
N GLN A 163 -84.55 31.07 20.35
CA GLN A 163 -85.05 32.38 19.87
C GLN A 163 -84.10 33.41 19.22
#